data_AF-A0A1A3E254-F1
#
_entry.id   AF-A0A1A3E254-F1
#
_cell.length_a   1.000
_cell.length_b   1.000
_cell.length_c   1.000
_cell.angle_alpha   90.00
_cell.angle_beta   90.00
_cell.angle_gamma   90.00
#
_symmetry.space_group_name_H-M   'P 1'
#
loop_
_entity.id
_entity.type
_entity.pdbx_description
1 polymer ?
#
loop_
_entity_poly.entity_id
_entity_poly.type
_entity_poly.pdbx_seq_one_letter_code
_entity_poly.pdbx_strand_id
1 'polypeptide(L)'
;MDKIKPPLLIESGPVYWSFAVMSIALGVVLIAAPANWYGPSWHYFPQLPHNGFGMGVCCCAIGLAQVATLAWRRSSLVLSVLFFLGGFVFWTAGMILGAEGILGRQGLMEAPFMLVLGGHKLALSASLMNHHRAKQGTQE
;
A
#
# COMPACT_ATOMS: atom_id res chain seq x y z
N MET A 1 -31.16 -23.13 -7.19
CA MET A 1 -29.83 -23.40 -6.60
C MET A 1 -29.00 -22.14 -6.76
N ASP A 2 -29.09 -21.24 -5.81
CA ASP A 2 -28.24 -20.05 -5.80
C ASP A 2 -26.79 -20.48 -5.57
N LYS A 3 -25.95 -20.27 -6.58
CA LYS A 3 -24.50 -20.44 -6.44
C LYS A 3 -24.02 -19.41 -5.44
N ILE A 4 -23.86 -19.82 -4.18
CA ILE A 4 -23.18 -19.06 -3.15
C ILE A 4 -21.79 -18.75 -3.71
N LYS A 5 -21.58 -17.51 -4.19
CA LYS A 5 -20.26 -17.06 -4.64
C LYS A 5 -19.30 -17.28 -3.47
N PRO A 6 -18.13 -17.91 -3.71
CA PRO A 6 -17.15 -18.08 -2.66
C PRO A 6 -16.81 -16.69 -2.07
N PRO A 7 -16.55 -16.60 -0.76
CA PRO A 7 -16.22 -15.32 -0.14
C PRO A 7 -15.03 -14.71 -0.88
N LEU A 8 -15.15 -13.43 -1.26
CA LEU A 8 -14.20 -12.66 -2.08
C LEU A 8 -12.73 -12.79 -1.63
N LEU A 9 -12.54 -13.07 -0.33
CA LEU A 9 -11.25 -13.35 0.32
C LEU A 9 -10.55 -14.63 -0.19
N ILE A 10 -11.29 -15.59 -0.75
CA ILE A 10 -10.76 -16.85 -1.31
C ILE A 10 -10.33 -16.63 -2.77
N GLU A 11 -11.13 -15.93 -3.59
CA GLU A 11 -10.78 -15.65 -5.00
C GLU A 11 -9.72 -14.55 -5.14
N SER A 12 -9.81 -13.49 -4.34
CA SER A 12 -8.88 -12.35 -4.39
C SER A 12 -7.73 -12.47 -3.39
N GLY A 13 -7.67 -13.57 -2.63
CA GLY A 13 -6.61 -13.86 -1.67
C GLY A 13 -5.20 -13.66 -2.25
N PRO A 14 -4.87 -14.26 -3.41
CA PRO A 14 -3.56 -14.08 -4.04
C PRO A 14 -3.22 -12.62 -4.36
N VAL A 15 -4.21 -11.82 -4.78
CA VAL A 15 -4.02 -10.40 -5.08
C VAL A 15 -3.66 -9.62 -3.82
N TYR A 16 -4.40 -9.83 -2.72
CA TYR A 16 -4.09 -9.17 -1.44
C TYR A 16 -2.69 -9.54 -0.93
N TRP A 17 -2.30 -10.81 -1.06
CA TRP A 17 -0.95 -11.28 -0.72
C TRP A 17 0.12 -10.59 -1.56
N SER A 18 -0.05 -10.52 -2.89
CA SER A 18 0.90 -9.88 -3.79
C SER A 18 1.13 -8.41 -3.43
N PHE A 19 0.07 -7.64 -3.17
CA PHE A 19 0.21 -6.23 -2.80
C PHE A 19 0.84 -6.04 -1.41
N ALA A 20 0.57 -6.94 -0.46
CA ALA A 20 1.19 -6.91 0.86
C ALA A 20 2.69 -7.20 0.78
N VAL A 21 3.08 -8.27 0.07
CA VAL A 21 4.48 -8.66 -0.14
C VAL A 21 5.24 -7.61 -0.95
N MET A 22 4.63 -7.06 -2.01
CA MET A 22 5.23 -6.00 -2.80
C MET A 22 5.53 -4.74 -1.96
N SER A 23 4.70 -4.45 -0.95
CA SER A 23 4.96 -3.33 -0.04
C SER A 23 6.17 -3.57 0.85
N ILE A 24 6.36 -4.81 1.30
CA ILE A 24 7.55 -5.21 2.04
C ILE A 24 8.78 -5.12 1.12
N ALA A 25 8.72 -5.70 -0.07
CA ALA A 25 9.82 -5.69 -1.02
C ALA A 25 10.25 -4.26 -1.38
N LEU A 26 9.28 -3.40 -1.70
CA LEU A 26 9.54 -1.99 -1.97
C LEU A 26 10.12 -1.27 -0.75
N GLY A 27 9.63 -1.58 0.45
CA GLY A 27 10.17 -1.04 1.69
C GLY A 27 11.63 -1.42 1.93
N VAL A 28 11.98 -2.69 1.69
CA VAL A 28 13.36 -3.19 1.79
C VAL A 28 14.26 -2.52 0.75
N VAL A 29 13.79 -2.36 -0.49
CA VAL A 29 14.53 -1.65 -1.55
C VAL A 29 14.77 -0.20 -1.14
N LEU A 30 13.76 0.50 -0.61
CA LEU A 30 13.89 1.89 -0.16
C LEU A 30 14.84 2.04 1.03
N ILE A 31 14.90 1.06 1.93
CA ILE A 31 15.84 1.02 3.05
C ILE A 31 17.28 0.75 2.55
N ALA A 32 17.44 -0.15 1.58
CA ALA A 32 18.76 -0.54 1.05
C ALA A 32 19.30 0.41 -0.04
N ALA A 33 18.47 1.30 -0.56
CA ALA A 33 18.83 2.19 -1.65
C ALA A 33 19.93 3.17 -1.23
N PRO A 34 20.94 3.38 -2.09
CA PRO A 34 21.98 4.37 -1.84
C PRO A 34 21.40 5.80 -1.85
N ALA A 35 22.02 6.69 -1.07
CA ALA A 35 21.51 8.05 -0.81
C ALA A 35 21.38 8.94 -2.07
N ASN A 36 21.98 8.55 -3.19
CA ASN A 36 21.95 9.26 -4.47
C ASN A 36 20.84 8.78 -5.42
N TRP A 37 20.08 7.74 -5.07
CA TRP A 37 18.98 7.24 -5.91
C TRP A 37 17.72 8.08 -5.82
N TYR A 38 17.47 8.73 -4.68
CA TYR A 38 16.26 9.49 -4.46
C TYR A 38 16.54 10.99 -4.37
N GLY A 39 15.70 11.76 -5.05
CA GLY A 39 15.81 13.21 -5.13
C GLY A 39 15.72 13.91 -3.77
N PRO A 40 16.09 15.20 -3.70
CA PRO A 40 16.10 16.00 -2.47
C PRO A 40 14.73 16.09 -1.79
N SER A 41 13.65 15.82 -2.51
CA SER A 41 12.27 15.76 -2.02
C SER A 41 12.05 14.74 -0.89
N TRP A 42 12.95 13.77 -0.73
CA TRP A 42 12.85 12.74 0.30
C TRP A 42 13.53 13.15 1.62
N HIS A 43 14.16 14.34 1.70
CA HIS A 43 14.78 14.91 2.90
C HIS A 43 13.77 15.54 3.89
N TYR A 44 12.56 15.00 4.05
CA TYR A 44 11.60 15.53 5.03
C TYR A 44 12.07 15.40 6.48
N PHE A 45 13.03 14.50 6.76
CA PHE A 45 13.59 14.29 8.11
C PHE A 45 15.12 14.32 8.08
N PRO A 46 15.77 15.45 8.43
CA PRO A 46 17.23 15.60 8.38
C PRO A 46 18.00 14.68 9.35
N GLN A 47 17.30 14.03 10.30
CA GLN A 47 17.88 13.11 11.28
C GLN A 47 17.89 11.64 10.84
N LEU A 48 17.24 11.31 9.71
CA LEU A 48 17.18 9.94 9.20
C LEU A 48 18.34 9.65 8.24
N PRO A 49 18.88 8.41 8.26
CA PRO A 49 20.17 8.10 7.65
C PRO A 49 20.21 8.22 6.12
N HIS A 50 19.06 8.30 5.43
CA HIS A 50 19.00 8.56 3.99
C HIS A 50 17.58 8.88 3.48
N ASN A 51 17.56 9.51 2.30
CA ASN A 51 16.40 9.78 1.47
C ASN A 51 15.76 8.46 1.05
N GLY A 52 14.58 8.14 1.58
CA GLY A 52 13.90 6.85 1.33
C GLY A 52 13.74 5.96 2.56
N PHE A 53 14.57 6.11 3.59
CA PHE A 53 14.53 5.23 4.77
C PHE A 53 13.18 5.23 5.48
N GLY A 54 12.67 6.43 5.81
CA GLY A 54 11.44 6.57 6.58
C GLY A 54 10.23 5.99 5.84
N MET A 55 10.13 6.25 4.53
CA MET A 55 9.11 5.63 3.68
C MET A 55 9.30 4.11 3.61
N GLY A 56 10.55 3.64 3.50
CA GLY A 56 10.85 2.21 3.48
C GLY A 56 10.40 1.50 4.75
N VAL A 57 10.66 2.08 5.91
CA VAL A 57 10.16 1.60 7.21
C VAL A 57 8.64 1.59 7.25
N CYS A 58 7.98 2.67 6.80
CA CYS A 58 6.51 2.71 6.71
C CYS A 58 5.95 1.62 5.79
N CYS A 59 6.54 1.42 4.62
CA CYS A 59 6.15 0.38 3.65
C CYS A 59 6.30 -1.03 4.24
N CYS A 60 7.43 -1.31 4.91
CA CYS A 60 7.65 -2.57 5.60
C CYS A 60 6.64 -2.78 6.73
N ALA A 61 6.41 -1.78 7.59
CA ALA A 61 5.48 -1.89 8.71
C ALA A 61 4.04 -2.14 8.23
N ILE A 62 3.56 -1.40 7.24
CA ILE A 62 2.22 -1.59 6.66
C ILE A 62 2.14 -2.95 5.96
N GLY A 63 3.15 -3.32 5.17
CA GLY A 63 3.18 -4.60 4.46
C GLY A 63 3.17 -5.80 5.41
N LEU A 64 3.98 -5.77 6.48
CA LEU A 64 3.99 -6.80 7.52
C LEU A 64 2.64 -6.88 8.25
N ALA A 65 2.02 -5.74 8.58
CA ALA A 65 0.69 -5.73 9.18
C ALA A 65 -0.38 -6.34 8.26
N GLN A 66 -0.30 -6.06 6.94
CA GLN A 66 -1.19 -6.66 5.94
C GLN A 66 -0.98 -8.18 5.84
N VAL A 67 0.27 -8.64 5.75
CA VAL A 67 0.63 -10.07 5.73
C VAL A 67 0.17 -10.77 7.00
N ALA A 68 0.44 -10.20 8.18
CA ALA A 68 0.00 -10.77 9.45
C ALA A 68 -1.52 -10.89 9.52
N THR A 69 -2.26 -9.88 9.07
CA THR A 69 -3.73 -9.89 9.04
C THR A 69 -4.28 -10.94 8.07
N LEU A 70 -3.62 -11.13 6.91
CA LEU A 70 -3.95 -12.19 5.95
C LEU A 70 -3.65 -13.58 6.49
N ALA A 71 -2.51 -13.78 7.15
CA ALA A 71 -2.10 -15.05 7.74
C ALA A 71 -3.04 -15.48 8.87
N TRP A 72 -3.44 -14.53 9.75
CA TRP A 72 -4.39 -14.80 10.84
C TRP A 72 -5.86 -14.82 10.41
N ARG A 73 -6.18 -14.51 9.13
CA ARG A 73 -7.55 -14.43 8.58
C ARG A 73 -8.52 -13.63 9.46
N ARG A 74 -8.02 -12.59 10.13
CA ARG A 74 -8.64 -12.06 11.36
C ARG A 74 -9.90 -11.21 11.12
N SER A 75 -9.86 -10.31 10.14
CA SER A 75 -10.99 -9.43 9.82
C SER A 75 -10.82 -8.72 8.48
N SER A 76 -11.85 -8.75 7.64
CA SER A 76 -11.88 -8.00 6.38
C SER A 76 -11.87 -6.48 6.59
N LEU A 77 -12.40 -6.00 7.72
CA LEU A 77 -12.41 -4.57 8.06
C LEU A 77 -11.01 -4.07 8.41
N VAL A 78 -10.28 -4.79 9.26
CA VAL A 78 -8.89 -4.44 9.59
C VAL A 78 -8.02 -4.45 8.34
N LEU A 79 -8.19 -5.47 7.49
CA LEU A 79 -7.46 -5.57 6.24
C LEU A 79 -7.81 -4.40 5.28
N SER A 80 -9.09 -4.00 5.20
CA SER A 80 -9.53 -2.84 4.43
C SER A 80 -8.86 -1.55 4.91
N VAL A 81 -8.81 -1.30 6.22
CA VAL A 81 -8.14 -0.12 6.80
C VAL A 81 -6.64 -0.13 6.50
N LEU A 82 -5.98 -1.27 6.60
CA LEU A 82 -4.55 -1.40 6.27
C LEU A 82 -4.27 -1.17 4.78
N PHE A 83 -5.14 -1.65 3.89
CA PHE A 83 -5.05 -1.34 2.46
C PHE A 83 -5.32 0.14 2.17
N PHE A 84 -6.26 0.77 2.88
CA PHE A 84 -6.51 2.20 2.76
C PHE A 84 -5.28 3.01 3.15
N LEU A 85 -4.72 2.73 4.33
CA LEU A 85 -3.55 3.43 4.86
C LEU A 85 -2.34 3.27 3.91
N GLY A 86 -2.08 2.05 3.45
CA GLY A 86 -1.04 1.82 2.46
C GLY A 86 -1.31 2.54 1.14
N GLY A 87 -2.56 2.52 0.66
CA GLY A 87 -2.96 3.21 -0.56
C GLY A 87 -2.79 4.72 -0.48
N PHE A 88 -3.18 5.31 0.65
CA PHE A 88 -3.02 6.74 0.94
C PHE A 88 -1.54 7.15 0.97
N VAL A 89 -0.68 6.35 1.60
CA VAL A 89 0.77 6.61 1.65
C VAL A 89 1.38 6.58 0.24
N PHE A 90 1.06 5.57 -0.57
CA PHE A 90 1.58 5.50 -1.95
C PHE A 90 1.01 6.59 -2.85
N TRP A 91 -0.27 6.93 -2.68
CA TRP A 91 -0.92 7.99 -3.45
C TRP A 91 -0.29 9.35 -3.16
N THR A 92 -0.13 9.69 -1.88
CA THR A 92 0.48 10.96 -1.46
C THR A 92 1.94 11.05 -1.88
N ALA A 93 2.72 9.97 -1.73
CA ALA A 93 4.09 9.90 -2.24
C ALA A 93 4.14 10.13 -3.76
N GLY A 94 3.26 9.48 -4.53
CA GLY A 94 3.18 9.67 -5.97
C GLY A 94 2.83 11.09 -6.39
N MET A 95 1.90 11.75 -5.69
CA MET A 95 1.56 13.16 -5.94
C MET A 95 2.73 14.10 -5.65
N ILE A 96 3.46 13.88 -4.55
CA ILE A 96 4.63 14.69 -4.18
C ILE A 96 5.74 14.52 -5.22
N LEU A 97 6.06 13.27 -5.59
CA LEU A 97 7.07 12.98 -6.61
C LEU A 97 6.70 13.54 -7.99
N GLY A 98 5.40 13.52 -8.33
CA GLY A 98 4.89 14.10 -9.57
C GLY A 98 5.06 15.62 -9.58
N ALA A 99 4.68 16.30 -8.49
CA ALA A 99 4.82 17.75 -8.36
C ALA A 99 6.30 18.17 -8.40
N GLU A 100 7.16 17.50 -7.65
CA GLU A 100 8.62 17.75 -7.65
C GLU A 100 9.24 17.46 -9.02
N GLY A 101 8.76 16.42 -9.70
CA GLY A 101 9.14 16.07 -11.06
C GLY A 101 8.81 17.17 -12.08
N ILE A 102 7.61 17.76 -11.99
CA ILE A 102 7.19 18.89 -12.85
C ILE A 102 8.06 20.13 -12.59
N LEU A 103 8.51 20.32 -11.36
CA LEU A 103 9.44 21.40 -10.97
C LEU A 103 10.89 21.14 -11.41
N GLY A 104 11.16 20.08 -12.17
CA GLY A 104 12.48 19.75 -12.71
C GLY A 104 13.38 18.97 -11.74
N ARG A 105 12.83 18.43 -10.65
CA ARG A 105 13.55 17.58 -9.69
C ARG A 105 13.37 16.10 -10.03
N GLN A 106 14.18 15.24 -9.40
CA GLN A 106 14.08 13.79 -9.55
C GLN A 106 12.79 13.26 -8.89
N GLY A 107 12.11 12.32 -9.55
CA GLY A 107 10.88 11.69 -9.02
C GLY A 107 9.76 11.50 -10.05
N LEU A 108 9.80 12.21 -11.18
CA LEU A 108 8.75 12.14 -12.21
C LEU A 108 8.54 10.72 -12.78
N MET A 109 9.61 9.93 -12.88
CA MET A 109 9.52 8.54 -13.37
C MET A 109 8.93 7.57 -12.34
N GLU A 110 9.04 7.87 -11.05
CA GLU A 110 8.56 7.02 -9.95
C GLU A 110 7.12 7.36 -9.57
N ALA A 111 6.69 8.59 -9.81
CA ALA A 111 5.35 9.08 -9.50
C ALA A 111 4.22 8.21 -10.07
N PRO A 112 4.23 7.80 -11.36
CA PRO A 112 3.17 6.94 -11.91
C PRO A 112 3.11 5.58 -11.22
N PHE A 113 4.26 4.99 -10.91
CA PHE A 113 4.33 3.71 -10.22
C PHE A 113 3.70 3.80 -8.82
N MET A 114 4.08 4.83 -8.05
CA MET A 114 3.52 5.07 -6.71
C MET A 114 2.01 5.35 -6.77
N LEU A 115 1.54 6.15 -7.72
CA LEU A 115 0.12 6.45 -7.90
C LEU A 115 -0.70 5.21 -8.28
N VAL A 116 -0.20 4.38 -9.20
CA VAL A 116 -0.88 3.13 -9.62
C VAL A 116 -0.97 2.16 -8.45
N LEU A 117 0.09 2.00 -7.66
CA LEU A 117 0.07 1.19 -6.45
C LEU A 117 -0.90 1.72 -5.41
N GLY A 118 -0.89 3.04 -5.19
CA GLY A 118 -1.83 3.71 -4.30
C GLY A 118 -3.28 3.47 -4.71
N GLY A 119 -3.60 3.70 -5.98
CA GLY A 119 -4.93 3.51 -6.55
C GLY A 119 -5.44 2.08 -6.41
N HIS A 120 -4.59 1.08 -6.72
CA HIS A 120 -4.97 -0.33 -6.54
C HIS A 120 -5.27 -0.66 -5.08
N LYS A 121 -4.43 -0.21 -4.15
CA LYS A 121 -4.67 -0.44 -2.71
C LYS A 121 -5.95 0.23 -2.21
N LEU A 122 -6.27 1.43 -2.69
CA LEU A 122 -7.53 2.11 -2.36
C LEU A 122 -8.74 1.33 -2.91
N ALA A 123 -8.66 0.82 -4.15
CA ALA A 123 -9.71 -0.02 -4.73
C ALA A 123 -9.90 -1.33 -3.95
N LEU A 124 -8.81 -1.98 -3.55
CA LEU A 124 -8.85 -3.20 -2.72
C LEU A 124 -9.47 -2.93 -1.34
N SER A 125 -9.14 -1.78 -0.73
CA SER A 125 -9.74 -1.35 0.52
C SER A 125 -11.26 -1.17 0.40
N ALA A 126 -11.72 -0.45 -0.63
CA ALA A 126 -13.15 -0.25 -0.88
C ALA A 126 -13.88 -1.57 -1.12
N SER A 127 -13.28 -2.49 -1.88
CA SER A 127 -13.81 -3.83 -2.11
C SER A 127 -13.97 -4.63 -0.80
N LEU A 128 -12.94 -4.63 0.04
CA LEU A 128 -12.97 -5.30 1.34
C LEU A 128 -14.00 -4.69 2.31
N MET A 129 -14.17 -3.36 2.28
CA MET A 129 -15.17 -2.67 3.10
C MET A 129 -16.60 -3.01 2.65
N ASN A 130 -16.85 -3.04 1.34
CA ASN A 130 -18.14 -3.48 0.79
C ASN A 130 -18.44 -4.93 1.15
N HIS A 131 -17.44 -5.83 1.10
CA HIS A 131 -17.61 -7.22 1.51
C HIS A 131 -17.94 -7.35 3.01
N HIS A 132 -17.32 -6.53 3.86
CA HIS A 132 -17.62 -6.50 5.29
C HIS A 132 -19.08 -6.07 5.55
N ARG A 133 -19.53 -4.99 4.91
CA ARG A 133 -20.91 -4.50 5.01
C ARG A 133 -21.94 -5.53 4.53
N ALA A 134 -21.67 -6.18 3.40
CA ALA A 134 -22.55 -7.22 2.86
C ALA A 134 -22.71 -8.40 3.83
N LYS A 135 -21.62 -8.80 4.51
CA LYS A 135 -21.68 -9.85 5.55
C LYS A 135 -22.49 -9.43 6.78
N GLN A 136 -22.40 -8.17 7.20
CA GLN A 136 -23.18 -7.67 8.34
C GLN A 136 -24.67 -7.60 8.01
N GLY A 137 -25.05 -7.11 6.83
CA GLY A 137 -26.46 -7.02 6.42
C GLY A 137 -27.15 -8.35 6.09
N THR A 138 -26.42 -9.48 6.06
CA THR A 138 -27.00 -10.83 5.91
C THR A 138 -27.21 -11.52 7.26
N GLN A 139 -26.73 -10.92 8.36
CA GLN A 139 -26.89 -11.43 9.72
C GLN A 139 -28.03 -10.78 10.50
N GLU A 140 -28.68 -9.76 9.92
CA GLU A 140 -29.96 -9.19 10.38
C GLU A 140 -31.14 -9.85 9.66
#